data_AF-A0A6N9C352-F1
#
_entry.id   AF-A0A6N9C352-F1
#
_cell.length_a   1.000
_cell.length_b   1.000
_cell.length_c   1.000
_cell.angle_alpha   90.00
_cell.angle_beta   90.00
_cell.angle_gamma   90.00
#
_symmetry.space_group_name_H-M   'P 1'
#
loop_
_entity.id
_entity.type
_entity.pdbx_description
1 polymer ?
#
loop_
_entity_poly.entity_id
_entity_poly.type
_entity_poly.pdbx_seq_one_letter_code
_entity_poly.pdbx_strand_id
1 'polypeptide(L)'
;MTPQRGPHYAKNCPFHIKPNQPLSAAESVVRCVECVAHGCDPLKRSKPDLHQLAYLTILENSPKYDPKHKSGASLGTFIRSRVCAKLWNERDKARKAIPYSALEGDKGTQHQKVNQLMDGLVAEAQLHDGVEDTVAWEVDVENFKIALPQLLECLSENERTVVEMKFYDGLKAVEIADQLGLSEGRVSQLSRKALVKLGKAYLFGITQS
;
A
#
# COMPACT_ATOMS: atom_id res chain seq x y z
N MET A 1 3.05 17.31 -5.81
CA MET A 1 2.86 17.92 -4.48
C MET A 1 4.18 17.85 -3.73
N THR A 2 4.81 19.00 -3.45
CA THR A 2 6.04 19.05 -2.63
C THR A 2 5.71 18.60 -1.19
N PRO A 3 6.52 17.74 -0.56
CA PRO A 3 6.28 17.38 0.83
C PRO A 3 6.42 18.64 1.66
N GLN A 4 5.33 19.09 2.29
CA GLN A 4 5.37 20.16 3.27
C GLN A 4 6.25 19.68 4.43
N ARG A 5 7.52 20.07 4.39
CA ARG A 5 8.47 19.80 5.47
C ARG A 5 8.13 20.74 6.63
N GLY A 6 8.36 20.27 7.85
CA GLY A 6 8.09 21.00 9.08
C GLY A 6 8.94 22.27 9.22
N PRO A 7 8.81 23.00 10.33
CA PRO A 7 9.40 24.34 10.53
C PRO A 7 10.93 24.39 10.36
N HIS A 8 11.62 23.26 10.43
CA HIS A 8 13.05 23.15 10.17
C HIS A 8 13.32 22.42 8.84
N TYR A 9 13.90 23.13 7.87
CA TYR A 9 14.37 22.53 6.62
C TYR A 9 15.78 21.94 6.77
N ALA A 10 16.14 21.02 5.87
CA ALA A 10 17.31 20.14 6.01
C ALA A 10 18.67 20.83 6.24
N LYS A 11 18.83 22.11 5.85
CA LYS A 11 20.06 22.90 6.03
C LYS A 11 20.13 23.62 7.38
N ASN A 12 18.99 23.92 8.03
CA ASN A 12 18.91 24.71 9.27
C ASN A 12 18.38 23.91 10.47
N CYS A 13 18.52 22.58 10.47
CA CYS A 13 18.05 21.74 11.56
C CYS A 13 19.22 21.36 12.50
N PRO A 14 19.39 22.03 13.65
CA PRO A 14 20.48 21.74 14.58
C PRO A 14 20.23 20.42 15.32
N PHE A 15 21.24 19.56 15.33
CA PHE A 15 21.21 18.29 16.04
C PHE A 15 22.54 18.03 16.73
N HIS A 16 22.49 17.98 18.05
CA HIS A 16 23.64 17.80 18.92
C HIS A 16 23.54 16.46 19.62
N ILE A 17 24.64 15.71 19.60
CA ILE A 17 24.81 14.43 20.29
C ILE A 17 26.31 14.23 20.57
N LYS A 18 26.63 13.78 21.78
CA LYS A 18 27.98 13.40 22.18
C LYS A 18 28.25 11.93 21.82
N PRO A 19 29.47 11.58 21.38
CA PRO A 19 29.84 10.18 21.13
C PRO A 19 29.58 9.29 22.34
N ASN A 20 29.06 8.09 22.11
CA ASN A 20 28.75 7.08 23.15
C ASN A 20 27.80 7.54 24.26
N GLN A 21 27.09 8.66 24.08
CA GLN A 21 26.10 9.16 25.03
C GLN A 21 24.78 9.47 24.31
N PRO A 22 23.97 8.46 23.95
CA PRO A 22 22.74 8.65 23.17
C PRO A 22 21.76 9.66 23.81
N LEU A 23 21.65 9.64 25.14
CA LEU A 23 20.76 10.53 25.90
C LEU A 23 21.18 12.01 25.85
N SER A 24 22.42 12.33 25.45
CA SER A 24 22.84 13.71 25.22
C SER A 24 22.09 14.38 24.06
N ALA A 25 21.40 13.60 23.22
CA ALA A 25 20.59 14.10 22.12
C ALA A 25 19.19 14.58 22.53
N ALA A 26 18.81 14.53 23.81
CA ALA A 26 17.45 14.74 24.28
C ALA A 26 16.77 15.99 23.70
N GLU A 27 17.40 17.17 23.81
CA GLU A 27 16.86 18.41 23.27
C GLU A 27 16.68 18.35 21.75
N SER A 28 17.62 17.72 21.05
CA SER A 28 17.55 17.54 19.59
C SER A 28 16.41 16.61 19.20
N VAL A 29 16.18 15.55 19.98
CA VAL A 29 15.07 14.62 19.78
C VAL A 29 13.73 15.31 20.00
N VAL A 30 13.57 16.10 21.08
CA VAL A 30 12.34 16.90 21.32
C VAL A 30 12.03 17.77 20.09
N ARG A 31 13.00 18.54 19.61
CA ARG A 31 12.82 19.38 18.41
C ARG A 31 12.44 18.58 17.17
N CYS A 32 13.06 17.42 16.95
CA CYS A 32 12.72 16.55 15.82
C CYS A 32 11.28 16.03 15.91
N VAL A 33 10.85 15.56 17.09
CA VAL A 33 9.49 15.06 17.32
C VAL A 33 8.46 16.18 17.14
N GLU A 34 8.71 17.36 17.69
CA GLU A 34 7.86 18.54 17.50
C GLU A 34 7.74 18.95 16.03
N CYS A 35 8.86 18.95 15.31
CA CYS A 35 8.90 19.27 13.88
C CYS A 35 8.05 18.29 13.05
N VAL A 36 8.13 17.00 13.35
CA VAL A 36 7.36 15.96 12.63
C VAL A 36 5.88 16.00 13.01
N ALA A 37 5.53 16.20 14.28
CA ALA A 37 4.14 16.28 14.75
C ALA A 37 3.46 17.63 14.41
N HIS A 38 4.21 18.62 13.94
CA HIS A 38 3.65 19.93 13.60
C HIS A 38 2.59 19.83 12.51
N GLY A 39 1.38 20.34 12.81
CA GLY A 39 0.24 20.33 11.90
C GLY A 39 -0.36 18.94 11.63
N CYS A 40 -0.05 17.93 12.44
CA CYS A 40 -0.57 16.56 12.28
C CYS A 40 -1.13 16.04 13.61
N ASP A 41 -2.44 16.14 13.81
CA ASP A 41 -3.10 15.79 15.08
C ASP A 41 -2.92 14.33 15.52
N PRO A 42 -2.96 13.31 14.63
CA PRO A 42 -2.67 11.94 15.02
C PRO A 42 -1.28 11.78 15.65
N LEU A 43 -0.26 12.44 15.08
CA LEU A 43 1.11 12.38 15.59
C LEU A 43 1.32 13.17 16.88
N LYS A 44 0.47 14.15 17.19
CA LYS A 44 0.54 14.86 18.47
C LYS A 44 0.24 13.92 19.64
N ARG A 45 -0.64 12.94 19.44
CA ARG A 45 -1.02 11.95 20.48
C ARG A 45 0.06 10.88 20.67
N SER A 46 0.82 10.56 19.62
CA SER A 46 1.89 9.55 19.66
C SER A 46 3.31 10.12 19.86
N LYS A 47 3.44 11.35 20.39
CA LYS A 47 4.76 11.95 20.70
C LYS A 47 5.67 11.03 21.53
N PRO A 48 5.20 10.34 22.60
CA PRO A 48 6.05 9.40 23.35
C PRO A 48 6.65 8.30 22.47
N ASP A 49 5.86 7.76 21.54
CA ASP A 49 6.31 6.70 20.62
C ASP A 49 7.35 7.24 19.63
N LEU A 50 7.14 8.47 19.12
CA LEU A 50 8.11 9.15 18.26
C LEU A 50 9.43 9.43 19.01
N HIS A 51 9.38 9.75 20.30
CA HIS A 51 10.57 9.88 21.14
C HIS A 51 11.33 8.55 21.25
N GLN A 52 10.62 7.46 21.54
CA GLN A 52 11.23 6.12 21.62
C GLN A 52 11.84 5.72 20.27
N LEU A 53 11.12 5.91 19.18
CA LEU A 53 11.59 5.59 17.83
C LEU A 53 12.85 6.38 17.47
N ALA A 54 12.92 7.67 17.84
CA ALA A 54 14.11 8.48 17.63
C ALA A 54 15.32 7.92 18.40
N TYR A 55 15.15 7.55 19.67
CA TYR A 55 16.23 6.97 20.46
C TYR A 55 16.66 5.58 19.99
N LEU A 56 15.73 4.71 19.60
CA LEU A 56 16.04 3.43 18.95
C LEU A 56 16.87 3.66 17.70
N THR A 57 16.48 4.63 16.87
CA THR A 57 17.23 5.00 15.66
C THR A 57 18.64 5.48 16.00
N ILE A 58 18.82 6.25 17.08
CA ILE A 58 20.14 6.69 17.55
C ILE A 58 20.98 5.48 17.97
N LEU A 59 20.43 4.58 18.79
CA LEU A 59 21.13 3.39 19.30
C LEU A 59 21.57 2.46 18.18
N GLU A 60 20.68 2.21 17.21
CA GLU A 60 20.95 1.35 16.05
C GLU A 60 22.01 1.91 15.10
N ASN A 61 22.18 3.23 15.05
CA ASN A 61 23.02 3.88 14.04
C ASN A 61 24.29 4.51 14.60
N SER A 62 24.36 4.82 15.89
CA SER A 62 25.60 5.35 16.51
C SER A 62 26.82 4.46 16.29
N PRO A 63 26.73 3.11 16.42
CA PRO A 63 27.86 2.22 16.15
C PRO A 63 28.28 2.17 14.68
N LYS A 64 27.40 2.59 13.76
CA LYS A 64 27.64 2.58 12.30
C LYS A 64 28.35 3.86 11.82
N TYR A 65 28.63 4.80 12.72
CA TYR A 65 29.28 6.05 12.37
C TYR A 65 30.78 5.85 12.16
N ASP A 66 31.28 6.27 10.99
CA ASP A 66 32.71 6.31 10.68
C ASP A 66 33.18 7.78 10.55
N PRO A 67 34.03 8.28 11.46
CA PRO A 67 34.60 9.62 11.38
C PRO A 67 35.47 9.87 10.15
N LYS A 68 36.03 8.81 9.54
CA LYS A 68 36.93 8.91 8.37
C LYS A 68 36.17 8.77 7.04
N HIS A 69 34.85 8.67 7.09
CA HIS A 69 34.05 8.55 5.88
C HIS A 69 34.22 9.76 4.95
N LYS A 70 34.30 9.51 3.65
CA LYS A 70 34.53 10.51 2.57
C LYS A 70 33.60 11.73 2.58
N SER A 71 32.45 11.64 3.25
CA SER A 71 31.49 12.76 3.35
C SER A 71 31.89 13.82 4.38
N GLY A 72 32.84 13.53 5.28
CA GLY A 72 33.27 14.47 6.34
C GLY A 72 32.14 14.87 7.31
N ALA A 73 31.05 14.11 7.35
CA ALA A 73 29.86 14.47 8.13
C ALA A 73 30.12 14.27 9.63
N SER A 74 29.73 15.25 10.45
CA SER A 74 29.76 15.10 11.91
C SER A 74 28.78 14.00 12.36
N LEU A 75 29.04 13.39 13.52
CA LEU A 75 28.13 12.42 14.14
C LEU A 75 26.70 12.96 14.24
N GLY A 76 26.54 14.21 14.67
CA GLY A 76 25.24 14.87 14.74
C GLY A 76 24.55 14.93 13.38
N THR A 77 25.27 15.25 12.31
CA THR A 77 24.73 15.27 10.93
C THR A 77 24.32 13.88 10.47
N PHE A 78 25.17 12.88 10.73
CA PHE A 78 24.95 11.49 10.37
C PHE A 78 23.74 10.86 11.09
N ILE A 79 23.56 11.16 12.37
CA ILE A 79 22.43 10.66 13.18
C ILE A 79 21.15 11.42 12.84
N ARG A 80 21.23 12.75 12.72
CA ARG A 80 20.08 13.59 12.37
C ARG A 80 19.40 13.14 11.09
N SER A 81 20.18 12.84 10.05
CA SER A 81 19.61 12.43 8.76
C SER A 81 18.74 11.18 8.89
N ARG A 82 19.16 10.22 9.72
CA ARG A 82 18.45 8.95 9.97
C ARG A 82 17.25 9.13 10.87
N VAL A 83 17.40 9.85 11.97
CA VAL A 83 16.30 10.16 12.89
C VAL A 83 15.20 10.91 12.14
N CYS A 84 15.55 11.98 11.41
CA CYS A 84 14.58 12.71 10.62
C CYS A 84 13.92 11.82 9.56
N ALA A 85 14.69 11.03 8.79
CA ALA A 85 14.10 10.14 7.78
C ALA A 85 13.11 9.14 8.39
N LYS A 86 13.46 8.51 9.53
CA LYS A 86 12.59 7.56 10.21
C LYS A 86 11.29 8.21 10.70
N LEU A 87 11.38 9.38 11.35
CA LEU A 87 10.21 10.10 11.85
C LEU A 87 9.31 10.62 10.73
N TRP A 88 9.89 11.13 9.63
CA TRP A 88 9.13 11.57 8.47
C TRP A 88 8.41 10.42 7.76
N ASN A 89 9.02 9.23 7.71
CA ASN A 89 8.33 8.03 7.22
C ASN A 89 7.09 7.69 8.07
N GLU A 90 7.16 7.80 9.41
CA GLU A 90 5.99 7.59 10.26
C GLU A 90 4.90 8.65 10.05
N ARG A 91 5.29 9.91 9.83
CA ARG A 91 4.33 10.94 9.44
C ARG A 91 3.67 10.64 8.10
N ASP A 92 4.45 10.22 7.10
CA ASP A 92 3.89 9.88 5.78
C ASP A 92 2.97 8.66 5.85
N LYS A 93 3.30 7.66 6.68
CA LYS A 93 2.38 6.54 6.99
C LYS A 93 1.09 7.04 7.63
N ALA A 94 1.18 7.88 8.66
CA ALA A 94 -0.01 8.41 9.33
C ALA A 94 -0.87 9.31 8.43
N ARG A 95 -0.27 10.01 7.46
CA ARG A 95 -1.02 10.78 6.45
C ARG A 95 -1.71 9.90 5.41
N LYS A 96 -1.15 8.71 5.14
CA LYS A 96 -1.72 7.72 4.21
C LYS A 96 -2.70 6.77 4.88
N ALA A 97 -2.57 6.59 6.20
CA ALA A 97 -3.51 5.83 6.99
C ALA A 97 -4.87 6.52 6.88
N ILE A 98 -5.82 5.85 6.23
CA ILE A 98 -7.24 6.20 6.34
C ILE A 98 -7.56 5.86 7.80
N PRO A 99 -7.84 6.84 8.67
CA PRO A 99 -8.28 6.50 10.01
C PRO A 99 -9.54 5.65 9.84
N TYR A 100 -9.56 4.46 10.45
CA TYR A 100 -10.82 3.75 10.66
C TYR A 100 -11.75 4.78 11.28
N SER A 101 -12.79 5.15 10.54
CA SER A 101 -13.64 6.27 10.90
C SER A 101 -14.17 6.00 12.30
N ALA A 102 -13.70 6.81 13.25
CA ALA A 102 -14.38 7.06 14.49
C ALA A 102 -15.76 7.59 14.11
N LEU A 103 -16.71 6.68 13.87
CA LEU A 103 -18.12 6.96 13.98
C LEU A 103 -18.34 7.24 15.46
N GLU A 104 -18.18 8.52 15.76
CA GLU A 104 -18.70 9.30 16.87
C GLU A 104 -18.18 8.99 18.28
N GLY A 105 -17.59 10.03 18.87
CA GLY A 105 -17.60 10.23 20.32
C GLY A 105 -16.25 10.15 21.02
N ASP A 106 -15.44 11.21 20.94
CA ASP A 106 -14.54 11.51 22.05
C ASP A 106 -14.49 13.02 22.31
N LYS A 107 -15.42 13.46 23.16
CA LYS A 107 -15.19 14.60 24.05
C LYS A 107 -14.99 14.05 25.46
N GLY A 108 -13.74 13.70 25.79
CA GLY A 108 -13.17 13.90 27.11
C GLY A 108 -13.65 12.96 28.21
N THR A 109 -12.73 12.10 28.64
CA THR A 109 -12.61 11.55 30.01
C THR A 109 -13.85 10.85 30.57
N GLN A 110 -13.94 9.53 30.41
CA GLN A 110 -14.09 8.61 31.53
C GLN A 110 -13.89 7.15 31.10
N HIS A 111 -13.41 6.36 32.05
CA HIS A 111 -13.07 4.95 31.99
C HIS A 111 -14.22 4.11 31.40
N GLN A 112 -14.19 3.80 30.10
CA GLN A 112 -15.22 2.97 29.48
C GLN A 112 -14.87 1.50 29.64
N LYS A 113 -15.59 0.84 30.56
CA LYS A 113 -15.73 -0.61 30.60
C LYS A 113 -16.17 -1.06 29.21
N VAL A 114 -15.36 -1.90 28.56
CA VAL A 114 -15.63 -2.47 27.25
C VAL A 114 -17.01 -3.14 27.28
N ASN A 115 -17.94 -2.66 26.47
CA ASN A 115 -19.32 -3.14 26.47
C ASN A 115 -19.39 -4.41 25.62
N GLN A 116 -19.30 -5.57 26.28
CA GLN A 116 -19.23 -6.91 25.65
C GLN A 116 -20.37 -7.19 24.65
N LEU A 117 -21.50 -6.49 24.76
CA LEU A 117 -22.61 -6.54 23.80
C LEU A 117 -22.24 -5.95 22.42
N MET A 118 -21.43 -4.88 22.39
CA MET A 118 -20.96 -4.30 21.14
C MET A 118 -19.95 -5.21 20.44
N ASP A 119 -19.09 -5.88 21.20
CA ASP A 119 -18.14 -6.85 20.63
C ASP A 119 -18.87 -8.04 20.00
N GLY A 120 -19.97 -8.50 20.62
CA GLY A 120 -20.83 -9.56 20.06
C GLY A 120 -21.50 -9.15 18.74
N LEU A 121 -22.08 -7.94 18.69
CA LEU A 121 -22.72 -7.41 17.48
C LEU A 121 -21.72 -7.12 16.35
N VAL A 122 -20.50 -6.67 16.69
CA VAL A 122 -19.42 -6.45 15.71
C VAL A 122 -18.89 -7.78 15.17
N ALA A 123 -18.76 -8.80 16.02
CA ALA A 123 -18.36 -10.14 15.59
C ALA A 123 -19.40 -10.77 14.64
N GLU A 124 -20.70 -10.60 14.90
CA GLU A 124 -21.74 -11.07 13.98
C GLU A 124 -21.79 -10.27 12.67
N ALA A 125 -21.63 -8.95 12.71
CA ALA A 125 -21.55 -8.14 11.49
C ALA A 125 -20.36 -8.51 10.60
N GLN A 126 -19.21 -8.86 11.20
CA GLN A 126 -18.01 -9.32 10.49
C GLN A 126 -18.19 -10.70 9.83
N LEU A 127 -19.13 -11.53 10.30
CA LEU A 127 -19.50 -12.79 9.64
C LEU A 127 -20.40 -12.57 8.42
N HIS A 128 -21.10 -11.44 8.36
CA HIS A 128 -22.05 -11.12 7.28
C HIS A 128 -21.43 -10.39 6.08
N ASP A 129 -20.19 -9.89 6.20
CA ASP A 129 -19.44 -9.17 5.15
C ASP A 129 -18.96 -10.07 3.98
N GLY A 130 -19.21 -11.37 4.05
CA GLY A 130 -18.82 -12.33 3.00
C GLY A 130 -19.96 -12.88 2.15
N VAL A 131 -21.22 -12.82 2.62
CA VAL A 131 -22.34 -13.47 1.92
C VAL A 131 -22.78 -12.63 0.72
N GLU A 132 -22.90 -11.32 0.88
CA GLU A 132 -23.34 -10.43 -0.19
C GLU A 132 -22.32 -10.37 -1.34
N ASP A 133 -21.03 -10.31 -1.03
CA ASP A 133 -19.95 -10.30 -2.03
C ASP A 133 -19.81 -11.65 -2.76
N THR A 134 -20.05 -12.76 -2.05
CA THR A 134 -20.09 -14.10 -2.68
C THR A 134 -21.27 -14.24 -3.63
N VAL A 135 -22.46 -13.80 -3.21
CA VAL A 135 -23.67 -13.85 -4.05
C VAL A 135 -23.53 -12.94 -5.27
N ALA A 136 -22.96 -11.74 -5.11
CA ALA A 136 -22.68 -10.84 -6.23
C ALA A 136 -21.71 -11.47 -7.24
N TRP A 137 -20.63 -12.08 -6.77
CA TRP A 137 -19.67 -12.77 -7.62
C TRP A 137 -20.29 -13.97 -8.36
N GLU A 138 -21.10 -14.78 -7.68
CA GLU A 138 -21.80 -15.91 -8.30
C GLU A 138 -22.75 -15.46 -9.41
N VAL A 139 -23.50 -14.36 -9.18
CA VAL A 139 -24.40 -13.77 -10.18
C VAL A 139 -23.61 -13.24 -11.38
N ASP A 140 -22.49 -12.54 -11.15
CA ASP A 140 -21.63 -12.03 -12.23
C ASP A 140 -21.03 -13.16 -13.06
N VAL A 141 -20.58 -14.24 -12.43
CA VAL A 141 -20.07 -15.44 -13.12
C VAL A 141 -21.17 -16.08 -13.97
N GLU A 142 -22.39 -16.21 -13.44
CA GLU A 142 -23.48 -16.81 -14.19
C GLU A 142 -23.91 -15.94 -15.38
N ASN A 143 -24.00 -14.62 -15.18
CA ASN A 143 -24.25 -13.66 -16.25
C ASN A 143 -23.15 -13.73 -17.33
N PHE A 144 -21.89 -13.85 -16.91
CA PHE A 144 -20.77 -13.99 -17.84
C PHE A 144 -20.85 -15.29 -18.64
N LYS A 145 -21.20 -16.42 -18.02
CA LYS A 145 -21.40 -17.71 -18.72
C LYS A 145 -22.50 -17.61 -19.77
N ILE A 146 -23.60 -16.92 -19.47
CA ILE A 146 -24.72 -16.73 -20.42
C ILE A 146 -24.28 -15.87 -21.60
N ALA A 147 -23.49 -14.82 -21.35
CA ALA A 147 -22.99 -13.92 -22.40
C ALA A 147 -21.84 -14.53 -23.22
N LEU A 148 -21.07 -15.47 -22.66
CA LEU A 148 -19.85 -16.00 -23.26
C LEU A 148 -20.02 -16.52 -24.71
N PRO A 149 -21.07 -17.30 -25.07
CA PRO A 149 -21.26 -17.75 -26.45
C PRO A 149 -21.35 -16.59 -27.45
N GLN A 150 -22.12 -15.56 -27.12
CA GLN A 150 -22.27 -14.36 -27.96
C GLN A 150 -20.97 -13.57 -28.05
N LEU A 151 -20.22 -13.48 -26.95
CA LEU A 151 -18.89 -12.85 -26.96
C LEU A 151 -17.92 -13.61 -27.86
N LEU A 152 -17.95 -14.95 -27.86
CA LEU A 152 -17.07 -15.77 -28.70
C LEU A 152 -17.36 -15.62 -30.20
N GLU A 153 -18.58 -15.23 -30.61
CA GLU A 153 -18.93 -14.97 -32.01
C GLU A 153 -18.13 -13.80 -32.63
N CYS A 154 -17.58 -12.88 -31.81
CA CYS A 154 -16.77 -11.77 -32.34
C CYS A 154 -15.34 -12.20 -32.75
N LEU A 155 -14.94 -13.42 -32.38
CA LEU A 155 -13.63 -13.98 -32.69
C LEU A 155 -13.63 -14.65 -34.07
N SER A 156 -12.52 -14.52 -34.78
CA SER A 156 -12.27 -15.38 -35.94
C SER A 156 -11.96 -16.81 -35.48
N GLU A 157 -12.11 -17.79 -36.37
CA GLU A 157 -11.82 -19.20 -36.09
C GLU A 157 -10.43 -19.39 -35.45
N ASN A 158 -9.40 -18.79 -36.05
CA ASN A 158 -8.03 -18.86 -35.55
C ASN A 158 -7.84 -18.21 -34.16
N GLU A 159 -8.60 -17.15 -33.86
CA GLU A 159 -8.56 -16.51 -32.54
C GLU A 159 -9.28 -17.37 -31.49
N ARG A 160 -10.41 -17.98 -31.86
CA ARG A 160 -11.17 -18.90 -31.01
C ARG A 160 -10.36 -20.14 -30.66
N THR A 161 -9.77 -20.81 -31.66
CA THR A 161 -8.92 -21.99 -31.43
C THR A 161 -7.75 -21.70 -30.51
N VAL A 162 -7.06 -20.55 -30.69
CA VAL A 162 -5.94 -20.16 -29.82
C VAL A 162 -6.41 -19.83 -28.40
N VAL A 163 -7.59 -19.23 -28.22
CA VAL A 163 -8.16 -18.95 -26.90
C VAL A 163 -8.56 -20.25 -26.19
N GLU A 164 -9.21 -21.18 -26.90
CA GLU A 164 -9.60 -22.48 -26.38
C GLU A 164 -8.37 -23.28 -25.91
N MET A 165 -7.38 -23.48 -26.78
CA MET A 165 -6.14 -24.18 -26.43
C MET A 165 -5.39 -23.54 -25.25
N LYS A 166 -5.44 -22.21 -25.13
CA LYS A 166 -4.72 -21.49 -24.07
C LYS A 166 -5.43 -21.54 -22.72
N PHE A 167 -6.75 -21.35 -22.70
CA PHE A 167 -7.51 -21.14 -21.46
C PHE A 167 -8.33 -22.36 -21.04
N TYR A 168 -8.76 -23.18 -21.99
CA TYR A 168 -9.47 -24.43 -21.71
C TYR A 168 -8.48 -25.59 -21.58
N ASP A 169 -7.60 -25.78 -22.57
CA ASP A 169 -6.62 -26.88 -22.55
C ASP A 169 -5.36 -26.56 -21.74
N GLY A 170 -5.15 -25.28 -21.38
CA GLY A 170 -4.01 -24.84 -20.55
C GLY A 170 -2.65 -24.89 -21.25
N LEU A 171 -2.61 -24.96 -22.59
CA LEU A 171 -1.38 -25.07 -23.36
C LEU A 171 -0.56 -23.77 -23.37
N LYS A 172 0.75 -23.91 -23.38
CA LYS A 172 1.70 -22.80 -23.51
C LYS A 172 1.76 -22.31 -24.96
N ALA A 173 2.17 -21.07 -25.15
CA ALA A 173 2.23 -20.45 -26.48
C ALA A 173 3.12 -21.21 -27.49
N VAL A 174 4.18 -21.87 -27.01
CA VAL A 174 5.05 -22.73 -27.83
C VAL A 174 4.32 -24.00 -28.28
N GLU A 175 3.61 -24.67 -27.37
CA GLU A 175 2.84 -25.89 -27.67
C GLU A 175 1.71 -25.61 -28.67
N ILE A 176 1.03 -24.47 -28.52
CA ILE A 176 0.00 -23.99 -29.46
C ILE A 176 0.62 -23.66 -30.82
N ALA A 177 1.80 -23.04 -30.83
CA ALA A 177 2.51 -22.69 -32.06
C ALA A 177 2.87 -23.94 -32.87
N ASP A 178 3.39 -24.98 -32.19
CA ASP A 178 3.73 -26.26 -32.79
C ASP A 178 2.50 -26.98 -33.34
N GLN A 179 1.39 -27.00 -32.59
CA GLN A 179 0.15 -27.67 -32.99
C GLN A 179 -0.54 -26.98 -34.19
N LEU A 180 -0.45 -25.65 -34.29
CA LEU A 180 -1.06 -24.87 -35.38
C LEU A 180 -0.11 -24.58 -36.55
N GLY A 181 1.16 -24.99 -36.46
CA GLY A 181 2.17 -24.65 -37.48
C GLY A 181 2.41 -23.14 -37.62
N LEU A 182 2.27 -22.40 -36.52
CA LEU A 182 2.45 -20.95 -36.45
C LEU A 182 3.71 -20.60 -35.66
N SER A 183 4.13 -19.33 -35.69
CA SER A 183 5.16 -18.85 -34.76
C SER A 183 4.56 -18.48 -33.40
N GLU A 184 5.32 -18.62 -32.31
CA GLU A 184 4.91 -18.19 -30.96
C GLU A 184 4.46 -16.71 -30.93
N GLY A 185 5.16 -15.86 -31.69
CA GLY A 185 4.80 -14.46 -31.86
C GLY A 185 3.42 -14.27 -32.52
N ARG A 186 3.07 -15.13 -33.49
CA ARG A 186 1.75 -15.11 -34.14
C ARG A 186 0.65 -15.58 -33.18
N VAL A 187 0.90 -16.62 -32.39
CA VAL A 187 0.00 -17.08 -31.33
C VAL A 187 -0.25 -15.97 -30.31
N SER A 188 0.80 -15.31 -29.83
CA SER A 188 0.70 -14.18 -28.90
C SER A 188 -0.12 -13.01 -29.46
N GLN A 189 0.02 -12.72 -30.75
CA GLN A 189 -0.80 -11.70 -31.42
C GLN A 189 -2.27 -12.12 -31.49
N LEU A 190 -2.57 -13.37 -31.83
CA LEU A 190 -3.94 -13.90 -31.90
C LEU A 190 -4.61 -13.87 -30.53
N SER A 191 -3.95 -14.35 -29.46
CA SER A 191 -4.50 -14.28 -28.10
C SER A 191 -4.78 -12.84 -27.67
N ARG A 192 -3.85 -11.92 -27.94
CA ARG A 192 -4.04 -10.50 -27.58
C ARG A 192 -5.20 -9.88 -28.34
N LYS A 193 -5.31 -10.12 -29.64
CA LYS A 193 -6.43 -9.61 -30.46
C LYS A 193 -7.77 -10.16 -29.97
N ALA A 194 -7.82 -11.45 -29.65
CA ALA A 194 -9.00 -12.09 -29.13
C ALA A 194 -9.46 -11.46 -27.80
N LEU A 195 -8.56 -11.29 -26.83
CA LEU A 195 -8.87 -10.66 -25.54
C LEU A 195 -9.35 -9.21 -25.68
N VAL A 196 -8.76 -8.43 -26.59
CA VAL A 196 -9.21 -7.05 -26.86
C VAL A 196 -10.62 -7.04 -27.45
N LYS A 197 -10.95 -7.97 -28.35
CA LYS A 197 -12.29 -8.07 -28.93
C LYS A 197 -13.33 -8.48 -27.87
N LEU A 198 -13.04 -9.50 -27.08
CA LEU A 198 -13.90 -9.97 -26.00
C LEU A 198 -14.14 -8.86 -24.96
N GLY A 199 -13.09 -8.17 -24.52
CA GLY A 199 -13.22 -7.07 -23.56
C GLY A 199 -14.08 -5.92 -24.09
N LYS A 200 -13.93 -5.56 -25.38
CA LYS A 200 -14.81 -4.58 -26.01
C LYS A 200 -16.25 -5.07 -26.06
N ALA A 201 -16.48 -6.29 -26.56
CA ALA A 201 -17.82 -6.85 -26.68
C ALA A 201 -18.54 -6.92 -25.32
N TYR A 202 -17.83 -7.28 -24.24
CA TYR A 202 -18.34 -7.28 -22.88
C TYR A 202 -18.73 -5.87 -22.40
N LEU A 203 -17.83 -4.89 -22.58
CA LEU A 203 -18.10 -3.48 -22.22
C LEU A 203 -19.28 -2.88 -23.00
N PHE A 204 -19.40 -3.18 -24.29
CA PHE A 204 -20.52 -2.70 -25.11
C PHE A 204 -21.84 -3.42 -24.77
N GLY A 205 -21.80 -4.69 -24.38
CA GLY A 205 -22.98 -5.44 -23.92
C GLY A 205 -23.58 -4.90 -22.62
N ILE A 206 -22.75 -4.41 -21.70
CA ILE A 206 -23.21 -3.80 -20.43
C ILE A 206 -23.91 -2.45 -20.65
N THR A 207 -23.63 -1.75 -21.76
CA THR A 207 -24.23 -0.42 -22.05
C THR A 207 -25.62 -0.47 -22.69
N GLN A 208 -26.19 -1.66 -22.93
CA GLN A 208 -27.54 -1.82 -23.52
C GLN A 208 -28.54 -2.57 -22.61
N SER A 209 -28.24 -2.76 -21.32
CA SER A 209 -29.19 -3.27 -20.32
C SER A 209 -29.56 -2.21 -19.29
#